data_AF-S4RZA7-F1
#
_entry.id   AF-S4RZA7-F1
#
_cell.length_a   1.000
_cell.length_b   1.000
_cell.length_c   1.000
_cell.angle_alpha   90.00
_cell.angle_beta   90.00
_cell.angle_gamma   90.00
#
_symmetry.space_group_name_H-M   'P 1'
#
loop_
_entity.id
_entity.type
_entity.pdbx_description
1 polymer ?
#
loop_
_entity_poly.entity_id
_entity_poly.type
_entity_poly.pdbx_seq_one_letter_code
_entity_poly.pdbx_strand_id
1 'polypeptide(L)'
;GRRRRSLSVARSPWEYSLPSSSRSSSRATSRSSSARQSPTTQHNVRADWFRVSRRSADKVDLALLSDGSISSAASSRRGSEDTACSVGTESSIQELRDIFELKDELHGVEERYMQKLKEMKEATDGAQEKYKKAMVSNAQLDNEKAALSYQVEVLREALEDVAEQSAEARRELKSLSNHHQHQHHQHHQHHHQHHPPPPAGCANSAVLQEIPSLQRKEDALAREVFDLRETVNWKEKKITALERQKEYYECIRAERDELRAEVALLREKTKKLSLGVAVNGDEFDAARDSGMLDHVAPTAAEAAVLVSLSKHSADVRLKRLTEENDALLDELRRTSQQLEEERRCRARVEVAFARPSPSELEDDFYLRDLQRETNKHLSEYKYKLAKSEQEKATLEKNILRLQGQISRHKAAADGAEKEEDELKADRRRLQRELHMALEKLDEMETTNNHLMMRL
;
A
#
# COMPACT_ATOMS: atom_id res chain seq x y z
N GLY A 1 -69.62 -21.48 23.35
CA GLY A 1 -68.87 -20.98 24.53
C GLY A 1 -67.46 -21.50 24.52
N ARG A 2 -66.55 -20.97 25.36
CA ARG A 2 -65.07 -21.13 25.32
C ARG A 2 -64.43 -20.51 24.05
N ARG A 3 -63.18 -19.98 24.09
CA ARG A 3 -62.48 -19.23 25.17
C ARG A 3 -61.35 -18.43 24.49
N ARG A 4 -61.23 -17.12 24.72
CA ARG A 4 -60.03 -16.36 24.27
C ARG A 4 -58.80 -16.83 25.06
N ARG A 5 -57.66 -16.95 24.38
CA ARG A 5 -56.31 -16.81 24.96
C ARG A 5 -55.40 -16.09 23.95
N SER A 6 -54.49 -15.29 24.49
CA SER A 6 -53.58 -14.42 23.73
C SER A 6 -52.18 -14.51 24.33
N LEU A 7 -51.19 -14.84 23.50
CA LEU A 7 -49.76 -14.67 23.73
C LEU A 7 -49.19 -14.25 22.36
N SER A 8 -48.76 -13.00 22.14
CA SER A 8 -47.59 -12.31 22.68
C SER A 8 -46.27 -12.83 22.08
N VAL A 9 -45.81 -12.18 21.01
CA VAL A 9 -44.44 -12.22 20.49
C VAL A 9 -43.91 -10.79 20.46
N ALA A 10 -42.61 -10.60 20.70
CA ALA A 10 -42.03 -9.31 21.07
C ALA A 10 -41.74 -8.38 19.88
N ARG A 11 -41.59 -7.08 20.19
CA ARG A 11 -41.01 -6.07 19.31
C ARG A 11 -39.48 -6.18 19.28
N SER A 12 -38.87 -5.76 18.16
CA SER A 12 -37.67 -4.90 18.16
C SER A 12 -37.68 -4.03 16.89
N PRO A 13 -36.91 -2.91 16.84
CA PRO A 13 -37.41 -1.67 16.18
C PRO A 13 -36.57 -1.23 14.96
N TRP A 14 -36.54 0.09 14.72
CA TRP A 14 -35.75 0.87 13.74
C TRP A 14 -36.16 0.83 12.26
N GLU A 15 -37.42 1.20 11.98
CA GLU A 15 -37.64 2.21 10.93
C GLU A 15 -38.14 3.51 11.60
N TYR A 16 -37.63 4.66 11.14
CA TYR A 16 -38.19 5.97 11.45
C TYR A 16 -38.11 6.83 10.20
N SER A 17 -39.21 7.50 9.86
CA SER A 17 -39.40 8.17 8.58
C SER A 17 -39.78 9.63 8.76
N LEU A 18 -39.23 10.49 7.89
CA LEU A 18 -39.79 11.79 7.50
C LEU A 18 -39.79 12.89 8.61
N PRO A 19 -40.10 14.17 8.30
CA PRO A 19 -40.59 14.73 7.04
C PRO A 19 -39.84 15.94 6.45
N SER A 20 -40.14 16.19 5.17
CA SER A 20 -39.81 17.42 4.43
C SER A 20 -40.59 18.65 4.93
N SER A 21 -40.11 19.86 4.64
CA SER A 21 -40.92 21.09 4.74
C SER A 21 -40.53 22.19 3.75
N SER A 22 -41.46 22.47 2.83
CA SER A 22 -41.86 23.76 2.23
C SER A 22 -40.86 24.74 1.57
N ARG A 23 -41.36 25.37 0.49
CA ARG A 23 -40.81 26.51 -0.27
C ARG A 23 -41.06 27.84 0.52
N SER A 24 -40.58 29.05 0.16
CA SER A 24 -40.46 29.66 -1.19
C SER A 24 -39.80 31.06 -1.18
N SER A 25 -39.29 31.52 -2.34
CA SER A 25 -39.13 32.93 -2.83
C SER A 25 -38.48 34.01 -1.91
N SER A 26 -37.46 34.79 -2.33
CA SER A 26 -37.40 35.74 -3.48
C SER A 26 -35.95 36.28 -3.64
N ARG A 27 -35.49 37.11 -4.60
CA ARG A 27 -35.76 37.46 -6.04
C ARG A 27 -35.07 38.82 -6.28
N ALA A 28 -34.09 38.91 -7.22
CA ALA A 28 -33.36 40.12 -7.68
C ALA A 28 -32.42 40.79 -6.63
N THR A 29 -31.34 41.52 -6.99
CA THR A 29 -31.09 42.45 -8.13
C THR A 29 -29.65 42.45 -8.71
N SER A 30 -29.50 43.11 -9.88
CA SER A 30 -28.33 43.74 -10.54
C SER A 30 -26.90 43.20 -10.30
N ARG A 31 -26.15 42.74 -11.31
CA ARG A 31 -25.57 43.46 -12.48
C ARG A 31 -24.74 44.72 -12.15
N SER A 32 -23.43 44.61 -12.38
CA SER A 32 -22.58 45.68 -12.95
C SER A 32 -21.49 45.08 -13.86
N SER A 33 -21.50 45.46 -15.13
CA SER A 33 -20.32 45.41 -16.02
C SER A 33 -19.43 46.64 -15.72
N SER A 34 -18.26 46.93 -16.30
CA SER A 34 -17.44 46.31 -17.36
C SER A 34 -16.03 46.94 -17.26
N ALA A 35 -14.96 46.23 -17.64
CA ALA A 35 -13.82 46.80 -18.37
C ALA A 35 -12.79 45.73 -18.75
N ARG A 36 -12.44 45.64 -20.03
CA ARG A 36 -11.16 45.06 -20.48
C ARG A 36 -10.14 46.18 -20.63
N GLN A 37 -8.89 45.93 -20.26
CA GLN A 37 -7.74 46.36 -21.07
C GLN A 37 -6.46 45.63 -20.66
N SER A 38 -5.78 45.05 -21.65
CA SER A 38 -4.35 44.74 -21.58
C SER A 38 -3.55 46.03 -21.84
N PRO A 39 -2.25 46.04 -21.52
CA PRO A 39 -1.32 46.01 -22.65
C PRO A 39 -0.19 44.99 -22.48
N THR A 40 0.14 44.33 -23.58
CA THR A 40 1.44 43.65 -23.74
C THR A 40 2.45 44.69 -24.20
N THR A 41 3.51 44.92 -23.42
CA THR A 41 4.69 45.63 -23.91
C THR A 41 5.94 44.88 -23.48
N GLN A 42 6.58 44.20 -24.44
CA GLN A 42 7.95 43.74 -24.24
C GLN A 42 8.87 44.96 -24.28
N HIS A 43 9.76 45.11 -23.30
CA HIS A 43 10.99 45.86 -23.54
C HIS A 43 12.19 45.12 -22.94
N ASN A 44 13.17 44.89 -23.80
CA ASN A 44 14.38 44.13 -23.49
C ASN A 44 15.46 45.10 -22.98
N VAL A 45 15.87 44.93 -21.72
CA VAL A 45 17.14 45.48 -21.23
C VAL A 45 17.87 44.36 -20.48
N ARG A 46 19.02 43.97 -21.02
CA ARG A 46 19.85 42.86 -20.58
C ARG A 46 21.20 43.40 -20.13
N ALA A 47 21.59 43.09 -18.90
CA ALA A 47 22.90 43.35 -18.28
C ALA A 47 23.34 44.82 -18.16
N ASP A 48 23.60 45.28 -16.92
CA ASP A 48 24.98 45.62 -16.47
C ASP A 48 24.97 46.12 -15.02
N TRP A 49 25.50 45.32 -14.08
CA TRP A 49 25.90 45.76 -12.72
C TRP A 49 27.02 44.89 -12.12
N PHE A 50 28.06 44.61 -12.90
CA PHE A 50 29.32 44.08 -12.39
C PHE A 50 30.51 44.66 -13.17
N ARG A 51 31.51 45.18 -12.43
CA ARG A 51 32.85 45.67 -12.84
C ARG A 51 33.02 47.20 -12.95
N VAL A 52 33.35 47.81 -11.82
CA VAL A 52 34.37 48.89 -11.79
C VAL A 52 35.49 48.46 -10.85
N SER A 53 36.71 48.46 -11.37
CA SER A 53 37.99 48.18 -10.70
C SER A 53 38.16 49.04 -9.43
N ARG A 54 38.66 48.56 -8.29
CA ARG A 54 40.07 48.13 -8.05
C ARG A 54 41.13 49.00 -8.73
N ARG A 55 41.59 50.07 -8.05
CA ARG A 55 43.02 50.42 -7.93
C ARG A 55 43.27 51.50 -6.87
N SER A 56 44.47 51.44 -6.27
CA SER A 56 45.21 52.48 -5.56
C SER A 56 44.50 53.34 -4.50
N ALA A 57 44.74 52.99 -3.25
CA ALA A 57 45.31 53.90 -2.27
C ALA A 57 46.45 53.13 -1.55
N ASP A 58 47.58 53.78 -1.32
CA ASP A 58 48.85 53.08 -1.06
C ASP A 58 49.16 52.84 0.42
N LYS A 59 50.15 51.98 0.68
CA LYS A 59 50.75 51.85 2.00
C LYS A 59 51.45 53.16 2.39
N VAL A 60 51.28 53.57 3.64
CA VAL A 60 52.20 54.46 4.33
C VAL A 60 52.63 53.78 5.62
N ASP A 61 53.94 53.58 5.79
CA ASP A 61 54.50 52.90 6.94
C ASP A 61 54.55 53.84 8.14
N LEU A 62 53.91 53.47 9.26
CA LEU A 62 54.01 54.20 10.52
C LEU A 62 55.25 53.70 11.28
N ALA A 63 56.38 54.35 11.05
CA ALA A 63 57.63 54.05 11.74
C ALA A 63 57.56 54.39 13.24
N LEU A 64 58.20 53.57 14.07
CA LEU A 64 58.38 53.88 15.49
C LEU A 64 59.30 55.11 15.63
N LEU A 65 58.81 56.16 16.29
CA LEU A 65 59.68 57.14 16.94
C LEU A 65 59.94 56.68 18.38
N SER A 66 61.05 55.97 18.56
CA SER A 66 61.65 55.76 19.88
C SER A 66 62.25 57.08 20.34
N ASP A 67 61.60 57.78 21.27
CA ASP A 67 62.13 59.05 21.77
C ASP A 67 63.39 58.83 22.64
N GLY A 68 64.25 59.85 22.69
CA GLY A 68 65.66 59.71 23.06
C GLY A 68 65.93 59.71 24.56
N SER A 69 66.73 58.75 25.02
CA SER A 69 67.39 58.82 26.33
C SER A 69 68.43 59.95 26.36
N ILE A 70 68.05 61.11 26.90
CA ILE A 70 68.98 62.21 27.16
C ILE A 70 69.77 61.89 28.44
N SER A 71 71.09 61.78 28.34
CA SER A 71 71.98 61.48 29.47
C SER A 71 72.98 62.61 29.75
N SER A 72 73.33 62.75 31.03
CA SER A 72 74.42 63.60 31.57
C SER A 72 74.31 65.13 31.44
N ALA A 73 74.10 65.79 32.58
CA ALA A 73 74.63 67.13 32.86
C ALA A 73 74.78 67.31 34.38
N ALA A 74 75.86 66.78 34.97
CA ALA A 74 76.15 66.98 36.39
C ALA A 74 76.92 68.29 36.61
N SER A 75 76.39 69.25 37.38
CA SER A 75 77.15 70.44 37.77
C SER A 75 76.79 71.01 39.15
N SER A 76 77.82 71.16 39.98
CA SER A 76 78.00 72.11 41.08
C SER A 76 76.85 72.37 42.08
N ARG A 77 76.78 71.51 43.10
CA ARG A 77 76.67 71.87 44.54
C ARG A 77 76.40 73.35 44.90
N ARG A 78 75.16 73.64 45.29
CA ARG A 78 74.73 74.35 46.52
C ARG A 78 73.28 73.92 46.77
N GLY A 79 72.80 73.67 47.98
CA GLY A 79 73.38 73.99 49.28
C GLY A 79 72.45 74.87 50.10
N SER A 80 71.20 74.41 50.30
CA SER A 80 70.24 74.92 51.28
C SER A 80 69.48 73.73 51.84
N GLU A 81 69.47 73.59 53.16
CA GLU A 81 68.61 72.66 53.88
C GLU A 81 67.36 73.44 54.31
N ASP A 82 66.25 73.24 53.61
CA ASP A 82 64.97 73.89 53.95
C ASP A 82 63.85 72.84 54.09
N THR A 83 63.63 72.42 55.34
CA THR A 83 62.63 71.41 55.74
C THR A 83 61.20 71.97 55.66
N ALA A 84 60.74 72.29 54.45
CA ALA A 84 59.52 73.11 54.25
C ALA A 84 58.66 72.80 53.01
N CYS A 85 58.81 71.65 52.30
CA CYS A 85 57.99 71.40 51.10
C CYS A 85 57.73 69.93 50.69
N SER A 86 57.47 68.97 51.59
CA SER A 86 57.13 67.60 51.16
C SER A 86 55.67 67.44 50.69
N VAL A 87 54.71 68.06 51.41
CA VAL A 87 53.27 67.83 51.21
C VAL A 87 52.78 68.24 49.82
N GLY A 88 53.28 69.36 49.28
CA GLY A 88 52.86 69.86 47.96
C GLY A 88 53.35 68.98 46.80
N THR A 89 54.59 68.48 46.88
CA THR A 89 55.12 67.56 45.87
C THR A 89 54.46 66.17 45.93
N GLU A 90 54.12 65.71 47.14
CA GLU A 90 53.44 64.42 47.33
C GLU A 90 52.00 64.46 46.81
N SER A 91 51.27 65.56 47.05
CA SER A 91 49.95 65.82 46.45
C SER A 91 50.00 65.81 44.92
N SER A 92 50.89 66.61 44.31
CA SER A 92 50.99 66.70 42.85
C SER A 92 51.41 65.37 42.19
N ILE A 93 52.23 64.55 42.87
CA ILE A 93 52.60 63.21 42.41
C ILE A 93 51.42 62.21 42.57
N GLN A 94 50.52 62.41 43.54
CA GLN A 94 49.29 61.61 43.63
C GLN A 94 48.27 62.03 42.57
N GLU A 95 48.01 63.33 42.41
CA GLU A 95 47.14 63.89 41.37
C GLU A 95 47.54 63.40 39.96
N LEU A 96 48.84 63.30 39.68
CA LEU A 96 49.33 62.72 38.42
C LEU A 96 49.02 61.22 38.27
N ARG A 97 49.05 60.42 39.35
CA ARG A 97 48.63 59.00 39.31
C ARG A 97 47.13 58.90 39.06
N ASP A 98 46.33 59.66 39.80
CA ASP A 98 44.89 59.71 39.65
C ASP A 98 44.49 60.07 38.21
N ILE A 99 45.22 61.00 37.57
CA ILE A 99 45.05 61.35 36.15
C ILE A 99 45.40 60.18 35.20
N PHE A 100 46.44 59.39 35.48
CA PHE A 100 46.75 58.20 34.69
C PHE A 100 45.73 57.07 34.90
N GLU A 101 45.28 56.83 36.13
CA GLU A 101 44.25 55.83 36.45
C GLU A 101 42.92 56.19 35.79
N LEU A 102 42.46 57.44 35.89
CA LEU A 102 41.27 57.95 35.18
C LEU A 102 41.41 57.89 33.65
N LYS A 103 42.62 58.08 33.12
CA LYS A 103 42.90 57.93 31.68
C LYS A 103 42.76 56.48 31.24
N ASP A 104 43.29 55.53 31.99
CA ASP A 104 43.21 54.11 31.65
C ASP A 104 41.78 53.57 31.84
N GLU A 105 41.03 54.05 32.84
CA GLU A 105 39.59 53.81 32.95
C GLU A 105 38.83 54.35 31.73
N LEU A 106 39.15 55.56 31.26
CA LEU A 106 38.53 56.17 30.08
C LEU A 106 38.80 55.33 28.82
N HIS A 107 40.04 54.87 28.59
CA HIS A 107 40.35 53.99 27.45
C HIS A 107 39.57 52.68 27.55
N GLY A 108 39.51 52.06 28.74
CA GLY A 108 38.68 50.87 28.96
C GLY A 108 37.18 51.12 28.73
N VAL A 109 36.67 52.32 29.04
CA VAL A 109 35.29 52.73 28.73
C VAL A 109 35.10 52.89 27.21
N GLU A 110 36.02 53.54 26.50
CA GLU A 110 36.00 53.69 25.04
C GLU A 110 36.05 52.35 24.31
N GLU A 111 36.93 51.43 24.71
CA GLU A 111 36.99 50.05 24.18
C GLU A 111 35.65 49.32 24.37
N ARG A 112 35.05 49.41 25.57
CA ARG A 112 33.74 48.80 25.86
C ARG A 112 32.60 49.43 25.05
N TYR A 113 32.67 50.72 24.72
CA TYR A 113 31.72 51.35 23.79
C TYR A 113 31.95 50.90 22.34
N MET A 114 33.19 50.86 21.87
CA MET A 114 33.54 50.44 20.50
C MET A 114 33.19 48.97 20.24
N GLN A 115 33.42 48.09 21.23
CA GLN A 115 33.04 46.68 21.16
C GLN A 115 31.51 46.52 21.08
N LYS A 116 30.74 47.21 21.95
CA LYS A 116 29.26 47.22 21.86
C LYS A 116 28.76 47.78 20.52
N LEU A 117 29.40 48.82 19.99
CA LEU A 117 29.06 49.42 18.69
C LEU A 117 29.31 48.44 17.53
N LYS A 118 30.33 47.58 17.65
CA LYS A 118 30.62 46.51 16.70
C LYS A 118 29.59 45.37 16.81
N GLU A 119 29.32 44.87 18.02
CA GLU A 119 28.32 43.82 18.28
C GLU A 119 26.92 44.23 17.78
N MET A 120 26.51 45.48 18.01
CA MET A 120 25.24 46.01 17.50
C MET A 120 25.16 46.08 15.97
N LYS A 121 26.29 46.34 15.29
CA LYS A 121 26.36 46.29 13.81
C LYS A 121 26.27 44.86 13.30
N GLU A 122 27.07 43.94 13.85
CA GLU A 122 27.06 42.53 13.47
C GLU A 122 25.67 41.87 13.72
N ALA A 123 25.00 42.24 14.82
CA ALA A 123 23.62 41.84 15.08
C ALA A 123 22.61 42.42 14.08
N THR A 124 22.79 43.69 13.68
CA THR A 124 21.93 44.37 12.68
C THR A 124 22.09 43.72 11.29
N ASP A 125 23.32 43.49 10.85
CA ASP A 125 23.61 42.85 9.56
C ASP A 125 23.12 41.40 9.53
N GLY A 126 23.32 40.66 10.63
CA GLY A 126 22.77 39.31 10.80
C GLY A 126 21.24 39.27 10.77
N ALA A 127 20.55 40.27 11.33
CA ALA A 127 19.10 40.41 11.24
C ALA A 127 18.65 40.74 9.80
N GLN A 128 19.35 41.64 9.09
CA GLN A 128 19.08 41.93 7.69
C GLN A 128 19.26 40.70 6.78
N GLU A 129 20.29 39.89 7.01
CA GLU A 129 20.47 38.64 6.26
C GLU A 129 19.36 37.63 6.51
N LYS A 130 18.94 37.45 7.77
CA LYS A 130 17.79 36.60 8.12
C LYS A 130 16.52 37.08 7.42
N TYR A 131 16.25 38.38 7.43
CA TYR A 131 15.10 38.97 6.73
C TYR A 131 15.16 38.72 5.21
N LYS A 132 16.32 38.93 4.56
CA LYS A 132 16.51 38.65 3.12
C LYS A 132 16.26 37.17 2.79
N LYS A 133 16.76 36.24 3.63
CA LYS A 133 16.54 34.79 3.48
C LYS A 133 15.06 34.42 3.66
N ALA A 134 14.40 34.98 4.67
CA ALA A 134 12.96 34.79 4.91
C ALA A 134 12.10 35.31 3.76
N MET A 135 12.42 36.49 3.20
CA MET A 135 11.72 37.08 2.06
C MET A 135 11.81 36.19 0.80
N VAL A 136 13.00 35.65 0.51
CA VAL A 136 13.19 34.71 -0.61
C VAL A 136 12.43 33.39 -0.38
N SER A 137 12.46 32.85 0.84
CA SER A 137 11.69 31.65 1.22
C SER A 137 10.19 31.88 1.06
N ASN A 138 9.66 33.01 1.53
CA ASN A 138 8.25 33.35 1.42
C ASN A 138 7.82 33.49 -0.05
N ALA A 139 8.65 34.12 -0.90
CA ALA A 139 8.41 34.21 -2.33
C ALA A 139 8.44 32.82 -3.02
N GLN A 140 9.24 31.87 -2.54
CA GLN A 140 9.19 30.49 -3.03
C GLN A 140 7.89 29.79 -2.61
N LEU A 141 7.47 29.93 -1.35
CA LEU A 141 6.24 29.36 -0.81
C LEU A 141 4.98 29.91 -1.51
N ASP A 142 4.91 31.21 -1.83
CA ASP A 142 3.79 31.77 -2.60
C ASP A 142 3.74 31.23 -4.05
N ASN A 143 4.89 30.94 -4.68
CA ASN A 143 4.93 30.29 -6.00
C ASN A 143 4.48 28.82 -5.92
N GLU A 144 4.94 28.05 -4.91
CA GLU A 144 4.48 26.67 -4.68
C GLU A 144 2.98 26.61 -4.39
N LYS A 145 2.47 27.53 -3.56
CA LYS A 145 1.05 27.72 -3.24
C LYS A 145 0.24 28.05 -4.49
N ALA A 146 0.69 28.97 -5.34
CA ALA A 146 0.01 29.30 -6.60
C ALA A 146 -0.06 28.09 -7.55
N ALA A 147 1.03 27.33 -7.68
CA ALA A 147 1.06 26.10 -8.49
C ALA A 147 0.14 25.00 -7.94
N LEU A 148 0.08 24.83 -6.61
CA LEU A 148 -0.82 23.88 -5.95
C LEU A 148 -2.29 24.32 -6.03
N SER A 149 -2.59 25.62 -5.92
CA SER A 149 -3.93 26.18 -6.16
C SER A 149 -4.41 25.87 -7.57
N TYR A 150 -3.58 26.12 -8.59
CA TYR A 150 -3.92 25.78 -9.98
C TYR A 150 -4.10 24.28 -10.20
N GLN A 151 -3.30 23.43 -9.53
CA GLN A 151 -3.48 21.97 -9.60
C GLN A 151 -4.80 21.53 -8.94
N VAL A 152 -5.23 22.17 -7.85
CA VAL A 152 -6.56 21.95 -7.23
C VAL A 152 -7.68 22.50 -8.14
N GLU A 153 -7.42 23.60 -8.84
CA GLU A 153 -8.09 24.15 -10.04
C GLU A 153 -8.56 23.01 -10.97
N VAL A 154 -7.58 22.50 -11.70
CA VAL A 154 -7.73 21.47 -12.74
C VAL A 154 -8.30 20.14 -12.20
N LEU A 155 -7.97 19.76 -10.97
CA LEU A 155 -8.51 18.55 -10.34
C LEU A 155 -9.98 18.67 -9.91
N ARG A 156 -10.52 19.89 -9.76
CA ARG A 156 -11.97 20.12 -9.57
C ARG A 156 -12.72 20.00 -10.88
N GLU A 157 -12.23 20.69 -11.93
CA GLU A 157 -12.81 20.61 -13.28
C GLU A 157 -12.92 19.15 -13.74
N ALA A 158 -11.84 18.37 -13.64
CA ALA A 158 -11.82 16.95 -14.00
C ALA A 158 -12.72 16.05 -13.12
N LEU A 159 -13.04 16.47 -11.89
CA LEU A 159 -13.98 15.76 -11.01
C LEU A 159 -15.44 16.11 -11.33
N GLU A 160 -15.69 17.36 -11.72
CA GLU A 160 -16.99 17.83 -12.21
C GLU A 160 -17.35 17.15 -13.55
N ASP A 161 -16.41 17.08 -14.51
CA ASP A 161 -16.55 16.32 -15.77
C ASP A 161 -17.00 14.86 -15.53
N VAL A 162 -16.32 14.16 -14.61
CA VAL A 162 -16.64 12.76 -14.28
C VAL A 162 -17.98 12.64 -13.55
N ALA A 163 -18.36 13.63 -12.74
CA ALA A 163 -19.67 13.68 -12.11
C ALA A 163 -20.79 13.91 -13.13
N GLU A 164 -20.59 14.76 -14.15
CA GLU A 164 -21.54 14.99 -15.23
C GLU A 164 -21.72 13.74 -16.10
N GLN A 165 -20.63 13.13 -16.58
CA GLN A 165 -20.66 11.85 -17.31
C GLN A 165 -21.38 10.75 -16.51
N SER A 166 -21.14 10.69 -15.20
CA SER A 166 -21.81 9.74 -14.31
C SER A 166 -23.30 10.06 -14.08
N ALA A 167 -23.72 11.32 -14.24
CA ALA A 167 -25.13 11.70 -14.24
C ALA A 167 -25.80 11.42 -15.59
N GLU A 168 -25.09 11.59 -16.71
CA GLU A 168 -25.57 11.27 -18.06
C GLU A 168 -25.81 9.78 -18.24
N ALA A 169 -24.85 8.92 -17.91
CA ALA A 169 -25.02 7.47 -17.97
C ALA A 169 -26.23 6.97 -17.13
N ARG A 170 -26.56 7.66 -16.03
CA ARG A 170 -27.77 7.38 -15.22
C ARG A 170 -29.06 7.87 -15.89
N ARG A 171 -29.04 8.99 -16.62
CA ARG A 171 -30.17 9.46 -17.45
C ARG A 171 -30.40 8.52 -18.63
N GLU A 172 -29.33 8.06 -19.29
CA GLU A 172 -29.38 7.10 -20.40
C GLU A 172 -29.95 5.75 -19.94
N LEU A 173 -29.42 5.15 -18.86
CA LEU A 173 -29.94 3.91 -18.29
C LEU A 173 -31.44 4.02 -17.95
N LYS A 174 -31.88 5.17 -17.41
CA LYS A 174 -33.29 5.43 -17.12
C LYS A 174 -34.12 5.59 -18.40
N SER A 175 -33.58 6.22 -19.44
CA SER A 175 -34.22 6.34 -20.75
C SER A 175 -34.39 4.98 -21.42
N LEU A 176 -33.35 4.13 -21.38
CA LEU A 176 -33.37 2.77 -21.92
C LEU A 176 -34.38 1.89 -21.17
N SER A 177 -34.42 2.00 -19.84
CA SER A 177 -35.42 1.32 -18.99
C SER A 177 -36.85 1.75 -19.33
N ASN A 178 -37.10 3.06 -19.46
CA ASN A 178 -38.40 3.58 -19.90
C ASN A 178 -38.77 3.11 -21.32
N HIS A 179 -37.80 3.05 -22.24
CA HIS A 179 -38.02 2.56 -23.60
C HIS A 179 -38.36 1.07 -23.64
N HIS A 180 -37.66 0.25 -22.85
CA HIS A 180 -37.98 -1.18 -22.70
C HIS A 180 -39.35 -1.40 -22.07
N GLN A 181 -39.73 -0.61 -21.06
CA GLN A 181 -41.09 -0.62 -20.50
C GLN A 181 -42.15 -0.22 -21.54
N HIS A 182 -41.85 0.76 -22.40
CA HIS A 182 -42.74 1.17 -23.49
C HIS A 182 -42.88 0.08 -24.56
N GLN A 183 -41.79 -0.53 -25.00
CA GLN A 183 -41.79 -1.69 -25.91
C GLN A 183 -42.61 -2.85 -25.33
N HIS A 184 -42.39 -3.18 -24.05
CA HIS A 184 -43.15 -4.22 -23.35
C HIS A 184 -44.65 -3.89 -23.31
N HIS A 185 -45.01 -2.62 -23.07
CA HIS A 185 -46.41 -2.17 -23.09
C HIS A 185 -47.02 -2.24 -24.50
N GLN A 186 -46.30 -1.82 -25.55
CA GLN A 186 -46.75 -1.97 -26.95
C GLN A 186 -46.95 -3.45 -27.32
N HIS A 187 -45.98 -4.31 -27.00
CA HIS A 187 -46.08 -5.75 -27.24
C HIS A 187 -47.29 -6.37 -26.51
N HIS A 188 -47.53 -5.97 -25.26
CA HIS A 188 -48.69 -6.40 -24.48
C HIS A 188 -50.02 -5.88 -25.07
N GLN A 189 -50.08 -4.64 -25.58
CA GLN A 189 -51.24 -4.12 -26.32
C GLN A 189 -51.51 -4.92 -27.61
N HIS A 190 -50.48 -5.19 -28.43
CA HIS A 190 -50.62 -6.00 -29.64
C HIS A 190 -51.05 -7.44 -29.32
N HIS A 191 -50.48 -8.05 -28.27
CA HIS A 191 -50.91 -9.36 -27.79
C HIS A 191 -52.39 -9.36 -27.39
N HIS A 192 -52.88 -8.32 -26.72
CA HIS A 192 -54.32 -8.18 -26.42
C HIS A 192 -55.22 -7.87 -27.62
N GLN A 193 -54.68 -7.26 -28.70
CA GLN A 193 -55.44 -7.06 -29.95
C GLN A 193 -55.56 -8.36 -30.76
N HIS A 194 -54.51 -9.18 -30.78
CA HIS A 194 -54.51 -10.50 -31.45
C HIS A 194 -55.17 -11.61 -30.61
N HIS A 195 -55.17 -11.47 -29.29
CA HIS A 195 -55.86 -12.34 -28.34
C HIS A 195 -56.83 -11.50 -27.48
N PRO A 196 -57.98 -11.05 -28.05
CA PRO A 196 -58.98 -10.31 -27.30
C PRO A 196 -59.57 -11.17 -26.18
N PRO A 197 -59.85 -10.59 -25.00
CA PRO A 197 -60.34 -11.36 -23.86
C PRO A 197 -61.72 -11.97 -24.16
N PRO A 198 -61.92 -13.28 -23.94
CA PRO A 198 -63.21 -13.92 -24.14
C PRO A 198 -64.23 -13.39 -23.11
N PRO A 199 -65.55 -13.49 -23.36
CA PRO A 199 -66.59 -12.86 -22.54
C PRO A 199 -66.48 -13.23 -21.05
N ALA A 200 -66.90 -12.34 -20.16
CA ALA A 200 -66.45 -12.26 -18.75
C ALA A 200 -66.40 -13.58 -17.94
N GLY A 201 -67.29 -14.54 -18.18
CA GLY A 201 -67.20 -15.88 -17.56
C GLY A 201 -65.94 -16.66 -17.97
N CYS A 202 -65.54 -16.56 -19.24
CA CYS A 202 -64.32 -17.14 -19.78
C CYS A 202 -63.07 -16.34 -19.39
N ALA A 203 -63.13 -15.01 -19.27
CA ALA A 203 -62.01 -14.21 -18.77
C ALA A 203 -61.61 -14.63 -17.33
N ASN A 204 -62.61 -14.80 -16.45
CA ASN A 204 -62.38 -15.35 -15.11
C ASN A 204 -61.84 -16.79 -15.18
N SER A 205 -62.35 -17.64 -16.08
CA SER A 205 -61.85 -19.01 -16.28
C SER A 205 -60.38 -19.05 -16.73
N ALA A 206 -59.96 -18.12 -17.60
CA ALA A 206 -58.59 -18.03 -18.09
C ALA A 206 -57.62 -17.60 -16.97
N VAL A 207 -57.94 -16.53 -16.23
CA VAL A 207 -57.11 -16.07 -15.09
C VAL A 207 -57.04 -17.15 -13.98
N LEU A 208 -58.13 -17.90 -13.76
CA LEU A 208 -58.16 -19.05 -12.85
C LEU A 208 -57.34 -20.27 -13.35
N GLN A 209 -56.97 -20.34 -14.64
CA GLN A 209 -55.99 -21.31 -15.15
C GLN A 209 -54.56 -20.78 -15.11
N GLU A 210 -54.37 -19.48 -15.35
CA GLU A 210 -53.05 -18.83 -15.31
C GLU A 210 -52.46 -18.79 -13.89
N ILE A 211 -53.26 -18.50 -12.86
CA ILE A 211 -52.80 -18.46 -11.46
C ILE A 211 -52.13 -19.78 -11.04
N PRO A 212 -52.75 -20.98 -11.21
CA PRO A 212 -52.07 -22.25 -11.01
C PRO A 212 -50.87 -22.49 -11.94
N SER A 213 -50.79 -21.86 -13.11
CA SER A 213 -49.61 -21.98 -14.00
C SER A 213 -48.42 -21.16 -13.48
N LEU A 214 -48.68 -19.98 -12.91
CA LEU A 214 -47.69 -19.13 -12.28
C LEU A 214 -47.22 -19.72 -10.95
N GLN A 215 -48.14 -20.22 -10.12
CA GLN A 215 -47.81 -20.94 -8.88
C GLN A 215 -46.92 -22.16 -9.14
N ARG A 216 -47.16 -22.94 -10.20
CA ARG A 216 -46.27 -24.06 -10.58
C ARG A 216 -44.88 -23.60 -11.04
N LYS A 217 -44.75 -22.41 -11.62
CA LYS A 217 -43.45 -21.81 -11.99
C LYS A 217 -42.72 -21.26 -10.76
N GLU A 218 -43.45 -20.62 -9.85
CA GLU A 218 -42.94 -20.17 -8.55
C GLU A 218 -42.44 -21.34 -7.70
N ASP A 219 -43.22 -22.42 -7.60
CA ASP A 219 -42.84 -23.71 -7.01
C ASP A 219 -41.58 -24.33 -7.63
N ALA A 220 -41.44 -24.25 -8.96
CA ALA A 220 -40.28 -24.78 -9.67
C ALA A 220 -39.02 -23.96 -9.38
N LEU A 221 -39.12 -22.63 -9.47
CA LEU A 221 -38.04 -21.70 -9.12
C LEU A 221 -37.67 -21.79 -7.63
N ALA A 222 -38.63 -22.04 -6.74
CA ALA A 222 -38.37 -22.24 -5.31
C ALA A 222 -37.56 -23.52 -5.04
N ARG A 223 -37.79 -24.59 -5.81
CA ARG A 223 -36.97 -25.82 -5.77
C ARG A 223 -35.57 -25.57 -6.34
N GLU A 224 -35.46 -24.94 -7.51
CA GLU A 224 -34.17 -24.58 -8.11
C GLU A 224 -33.32 -23.70 -7.17
N VAL A 225 -33.94 -22.70 -6.52
CA VAL A 225 -33.30 -21.86 -5.49
C VAL A 225 -32.91 -22.68 -4.25
N PHE A 226 -33.63 -23.74 -3.89
CA PHE A 226 -33.24 -24.65 -2.81
C PHE A 226 -32.03 -25.51 -3.20
N ASP A 227 -32.07 -26.17 -4.37
CA ASP A 227 -31.00 -27.03 -4.87
C ASP A 227 -29.68 -26.26 -5.08
N LEU A 228 -29.79 -25.02 -5.56
CA LEU A 228 -28.65 -24.08 -5.67
C LEU A 228 -28.11 -23.67 -4.29
N ARG A 229 -28.96 -23.49 -3.27
CA ARG A 229 -28.52 -23.21 -1.89
C ARG A 229 -27.80 -24.40 -1.27
N GLU A 230 -28.28 -25.63 -1.48
CA GLU A 230 -27.57 -26.83 -1.03
C GLU A 230 -26.22 -26.98 -1.74
N THR A 231 -26.18 -26.70 -3.05
CA THR A 231 -24.94 -26.69 -3.85
C THR A 231 -23.94 -25.65 -3.35
N VAL A 232 -24.39 -24.44 -2.98
CA VAL A 232 -23.54 -23.40 -2.38
C VAL A 232 -23.04 -23.84 -1.00
N ASN A 233 -23.91 -24.34 -0.13
CA ASN A 233 -23.57 -24.83 1.21
C ASN A 233 -22.53 -25.98 1.17
N TRP A 234 -22.64 -26.89 0.19
CA TRP A 234 -21.63 -27.92 -0.06
C TRP A 234 -20.29 -27.33 -0.51
N LYS A 235 -20.30 -26.34 -1.41
CA LYS A 235 -19.09 -25.63 -1.87
C LYS A 235 -18.42 -24.86 -0.73
N GLU A 236 -19.18 -24.17 0.12
CA GLU A 236 -18.69 -23.49 1.32
C GLU A 236 -17.99 -24.47 2.27
N LYS A 237 -18.65 -25.59 2.63
CA LYS A 237 -18.05 -26.67 3.44
C LYS A 237 -16.76 -27.23 2.81
N LYS A 238 -16.72 -27.36 1.48
CA LYS A 238 -15.54 -27.83 0.76
C LYS A 238 -14.40 -26.80 0.78
N ILE A 239 -14.71 -25.50 0.67
CA ILE A 239 -13.75 -24.40 0.83
C ILE A 239 -13.15 -24.43 2.24
N THR A 240 -13.96 -24.44 3.31
CA THR A 240 -13.43 -24.44 4.69
C THR A 240 -12.71 -25.75 5.07
N ALA A 241 -12.90 -26.84 4.33
CA ALA A 241 -12.07 -28.04 4.45
C ALA A 241 -10.69 -27.86 3.78
N LEU A 242 -10.65 -27.22 2.61
CA LEU A 242 -9.41 -26.90 1.88
C LEU A 242 -8.59 -25.80 2.57
N GLU A 243 -9.23 -24.83 3.22
CA GLU A 243 -8.58 -23.79 4.01
C GLU A 243 -7.82 -24.38 5.20
N ARG A 244 -8.46 -25.26 6.00
CA ARG A 244 -7.78 -26.00 7.08
C ARG A 244 -6.65 -26.90 6.58
N GLN A 245 -6.82 -27.50 5.39
CA GLN A 245 -5.76 -28.30 4.77
C GLN A 245 -4.57 -27.42 4.32
N LYS A 246 -4.83 -26.20 3.83
CA LYS A 246 -3.81 -25.20 3.51
C LYS A 246 -3.05 -24.76 4.76
N GLU A 247 -3.75 -24.42 5.83
CA GLU A 247 -3.16 -24.03 7.13
C GLU A 247 -2.20 -25.13 7.65
N TYR A 248 -2.64 -26.39 7.64
CA TYR A 248 -1.81 -27.54 8.01
C TYR A 248 -0.54 -27.68 7.16
N TYR A 249 -0.64 -27.49 5.83
CA TYR A 249 0.53 -27.48 4.95
C TYR A 249 1.42 -26.23 5.10
N GLU A 250 0.91 -25.13 5.67
CA GLU A 250 1.70 -23.94 5.98
C GLU A 250 2.48 -24.14 7.28
N CYS A 251 1.93 -24.81 8.29
CA CYS A 251 2.67 -25.27 9.48
C CYS A 251 3.85 -26.19 9.12
N ILE A 252 3.58 -27.29 8.38
CA ILE A 252 4.64 -28.22 7.91
C ILE A 252 5.71 -27.50 7.09
N ARG A 253 5.33 -26.46 6.34
CA ARG A 253 6.26 -25.66 5.53
C ARG A 253 7.19 -24.83 6.40
N ALA A 254 6.67 -24.22 7.47
CA ALA A 254 7.46 -23.48 8.44
C ALA A 254 8.45 -24.40 9.17
N GLU A 255 7.97 -25.48 9.79
CA GLU A 255 8.80 -26.50 10.47
C GLU A 255 9.94 -27.01 9.57
N ARG A 256 9.63 -27.34 8.32
CA ARG A 256 10.61 -27.78 7.31
C ARG A 256 11.67 -26.71 7.01
N ASP A 257 11.28 -25.44 6.93
CA ASP A 257 12.19 -24.35 6.59
C ASP A 257 13.02 -23.88 7.80
N GLU A 258 12.50 -24.03 9.02
CA GLU A 258 13.27 -23.96 10.27
C GLU A 258 14.31 -25.08 10.35
N LEU A 259 13.91 -26.34 10.15
CA LEU A 259 14.84 -27.49 10.10
C LEU A 259 15.89 -27.34 8.99
N ARG A 260 15.57 -26.69 7.86
CA ARG A 260 16.55 -26.35 6.82
C ARG A 260 17.55 -25.29 7.28
N ALA A 261 17.12 -24.29 8.07
CA ALA A 261 18.02 -23.31 8.67
C ALA A 261 18.92 -23.97 9.74
N GLU A 262 18.38 -24.84 10.58
CA GLU A 262 19.17 -25.64 11.53
C GLU A 262 20.20 -26.52 10.82
N VAL A 263 19.79 -27.26 9.78
CA VAL A 263 20.69 -28.10 8.98
C VAL A 263 21.73 -27.25 8.23
N ALA A 264 21.43 -26.01 7.84
CA ALA A 264 22.42 -25.09 7.28
C ALA A 264 23.46 -24.66 8.33
N LEU A 265 23.03 -24.27 9.53
CA LEU A 265 23.90 -23.92 10.66
C LEU A 265 24.73 -25.12 11.13
N LEU A 266 24.15 -26.32 11.17
CA LEU A 266 24.85 -27.57 11.45
C LEU A 266 25.85 -27.89 10.35
N ARG A 267 25.52 -27.73 9.06
CA ARG A 267 26.49 -27.89 7.96
C ARG A 267 27.63 -26.87 8.02
N GLU A 268 27.40 -25.65 8.51
CA GLU A 268 28.46 -24.67 8.73
C GLU A 268 29.38 -25.09 9.89
N LYS A 269 28.81 -25.51 11.03
CA LYS A 269 29.55 -26.07 12.17
C LYS A 269 30.34 -27.33 11.76
N THR A 270 29.71 -28.25 11.05
CA THR A 270 30.34 -29.47 10.53
C THR A 270 31.42 -29.13 9.54
N LYS A 271 31.28 -28.16 8.62
CA LYS A 271 32.38 -27.74 7.73
C LYS A 271 33.59 -27.20 8.50
N LYS A 272 33.38 -26.50 9.62
CA LYS A 272 34.47 -26.05 10.51
C LYS A 272 35.18 -27.21 11.24
N LEU A 273 34.51 -28.35 11.44
CA LEU A 273 35.04 -29.55 12.10
C LEU A 273 35.57 -30.60 11.12
N SER A 274 34.95 -30.76 9.95
CA SER A 274 35.27 -31.74 8.89
C SER A 274 36.37 -31.25 7.96
N LEU A 275 36.89 -30.03 8.17
CA LEU A 275 38.25 -29.68 7.78
C LEU A 275 39.31 -30.54 8.53
N GLY A 276 38.89 -31.39 9.49
CA GLY A 276 39.76 -32.32 10.22
C GLY A 276 39.56 -33.84 10.01
N VAL A 277 38.43 -34.37 9.51
CA VAL A 277 38.12 -35.85 9.53
C VAL A 277 37.12 -36.32 8.42
N ALA A 278 37.23 -37.57 7.88
CA ALA A 278 36.31 -38.20 6.88
C ALA A 278 36.37 -39.78 6.77
N VAL A 279 35.43 -40.45 6.02
CA VAL A 279 35.35 -41.90 5.51
C VAL A 279 34.55 -42.96 6.39
N ASN A 280 33.89 -44.10 5.98
CA ASN A 280 32.96 -44.63 4.90
C ASN A 280 32.38 -46.07 5.27
N GLY A 281 31.43 -46.72 4.53
CA GLY A 281 31.05 -48.18 4.64
C GLY A 281 29.72 -48.71 3.95
N ASP A 282 29.53 -50.06 3.76
CA ASP A 282 28.47 -50.87 2.99
C ASP A 282 28.38 -52.40 3.46
N GLU A 283 27.56 -53.47 3.10
CA GLU A 283 26.33 -53.81 2.27
C GLU A 283 25.43 -55.09 2.72
N PHE A 284 25.14 -56.21 1.93
CA PHE A 284 23.87 -57.08 2.00
C PHE A 284 23.82 -58.66 1.61
N ASP A 285 22.67 -59.41 1.85
CA ASP A 285 22.01 -60.80 1.57
C ASP A 285 22.49 -61.99 0.60
N ALA A 286 21.86 -63.22 0.32
CA ALA A 286 20.98 -64.31 0.97
C ALA A 286 20.52 -65.53 -0.01
N ALA A 287 20.09 -66.79 0.42
CA ALA A 287 19.59 -67.97 -0.46
C ALA A 287 18.92 -69.30 0.17
N ARG A 288 18.28 -70.28 -0.59
CA ARG A 288 17.67 -71.64 -0.15
C ARG A 288 17.12 -72.68 -1.26
N ASP A 289 17.05 -74.05 -1.09
CA ASP A 289 16.17 -75.08 -1.85
C ASP A 289 16.03 -76.61 -1.28
N SER A 290 15.58 -77.67 -2.05
CA SER A 290 14.90 -78.98 -1.63
C SER A 290 15.08 -80.31 -2.52
N GLY A 291 14.55 -81.54 -2.14
CA GLY A 291 14.31 -82.71 -3.08
C GLY A 291 14.12 -84.25 -2.63
N MET A 292 13.13 -84.97 -3.26
CA MET A 292 12.95 -86.41 -3.74
C MET A 292 13.04 -87.78 -2.94
N LEU A 293 12.47 -88.89 -3.50
CA LEU A 293 12.41 -90.33 -3.04
C LEU A 293 12.19 -91.37 -4.21
N ASP A 294 12.36 -92.71 -4.04
CA ASP A 294 12.38 -93.78 -5.11
C ASP A 294 12.12 -95.27 -4.62
N HIS A 295 11.86 -96.31 -5.47
CA HIS A 295 12.05 -97.81 -5.27
C HIS A 295 11.46 -98.85 -6.32
N VAL A 296 11.66 -100.19 -6.12
CA VAL A 296 11.78 -101.31 -7.14
C VAL A 296 10.78 -102.53 -7.00
N ALA A 297 10.73 -103.49 -7.96
CA ALA A 297 9.68 -104.54 -8.18
C ALA A 297 10.12 -106.06 -8.28
N PRO A 298 9.18 -107.08 -8.30
CA PRO A 298 9.46 -108.53 -8.08
C PRO A 298 9.20 -109.53 -9.25
N THR A 299 9.06 -110.85 -8.95
CA THR A 299 9.41 -112.03 -9.81
C THR A 299 8.27 -112.80 -10.54
N ALA A 300 8.65 -113.60 -11.55
CA ALA A 300 7.84 -114.02 -12.71
C ALA A 300 6.60 -114.92 -12.49
N ALA A 301 6.62 -115.92 -11.59
CA ALA A 301 5.50 -116.88 -11.47
C ALA A 301 4.36 -116.34 -10.60
N GLU A 302 4.71 -115.70 -9.48
CA GLU A 302 3.77 -114.86 -8.72
C GLU A 302 3.30 -113.70 -9.59
N ALA A 303 4.21 -113.07 -10.35
CA ALA A 303 3.83 -112.10 -11.37
C ALA A 303 2.97 -112.69 -12.51
N ALA A 304 2.80 -114.00 -12.72
CA ALA A 304 1.85 -114.49 -13.72
C ALA A 304 0.40 -114.42 -13.22
N VAL A 305 0.17 -114.76 -11.95
CA VAL A 305 -1.16 -114.71 -11.31
C VAL A 305 -1.47 -113.31 -10.77
N LEU A 306 -0.45 -112.60 -10.27
CA LEU A 306 -0.56 -111.16 -10.00
C LEU A 306 -0.69 -110.38 -11.30
N VAL A 307 0.02 -110.66 -12.41
CA VAL A 307 -0.27 -109.96 -13.68
C VAL A 307 -1.64 -110.32 -14.19
N SER A 308 -2.19 -111.55 -14.08
CA SER A 308 -3.59 -111.74 -14.52
C SER A 308 -4.56 -110.91 -13.68
N LEU A 309 -4.62 -111.10 -12.36
CA LEU A 309 -5.54 -110.36 -11.47
C LEU A 309 -5.29 -108.84 -11.46
N SER A 310 -4.02 -108.42 -11.46
CA SER A 310 -3.65 -107.00 -11.55
C SER A 310 -3.81 -106.43 -12.95
N LYS A 311 -3.83 -107.22 -14.04
CA LYS A 311 -4.17 -106.78 -15.39
C LYS A 311 -5.67 -106.67 -15.56
N HIS A 312 -6.50 -107.56 -15.02
CA HIS A 312 -7.94 -107.30 -14.98
C HIS A 312 -8.24 -106.01 -14.19
N SER A 313 -7.57 -105.80 -13.05
CA SER A 313 -7.68 -104.58 -12.23
C SER A 313 -7.06 -103.33 -12.88
N ALA A 314 -5.94 -103.47 -13.58
CA ALA A 314 -5.25 -102.38 -14.26
C ALA A 314 -5.91 -102.06 -15.59
N ASP A 315 -6.44 -103.00 -16.35
CA ASP A 315 -7.21 -102.75 -17.58
C ASP A 315 -8.51 -102.01 -17.24
N VAL A 316 -9.18 -102.34 -16.13
CA VAL A 316 -10.35 -101.58 -15.64
C VAL A 316 -9.95 -100.18 -15.14
N ARG A 317 -8.81 -100.03 -14.44
CA ARG A 317 -8.31 -98.71 -14.02
C ARG A 317 -7.76 -97.89 -15.19
N LEU A 318 -7.12 -98.51 -16.18
CA LEU A 318 -6.63 -97.88 -17.40
C LEU A 318 -7.80 -97.42 -18.24
N LYS A 319 -8.86 -98.22 -18.39
CA LYS A 319 -10.10 -97.79 -19.05
C LYS A 319 -10.71 -96.56 -18.36
N ARG A 320 -10.83 -96.57 -17.02
CA ARG A 320 -11.27 -95.37 -16.29
C ARG A 320 -10.31 -94.19 -16.46
N LEU A 321 -9.00 -94.40 -16.38
CA LEU A 321 -8.01 -93.34 -16.58
C LEU A 321 -7.96 -92.81 -18.02
N THR A 322 -8.36 -93.61 -19.03
CA THR A 322 -8.58 -93.15 -20.41
C THR A 322 -9.91 -92.45 -20.56
N GLU A 323 -11.00 -92.95 -19.97
CA GLU A 323 -12.31 -92.29 -19.94
C GLU A 323 -12.25 -90.93 -19.22
N GLU A 324 -11.48 -90.85 -18.12
CA GLU A 324 -11.15 -89.64 -17.36
C GLU A 324 -10.21 -88.72 -18.17
N ASN A 325 -9.20 -89.26 -18.89
CA ASN A 325 -8.39 -88.45 -19.81
C ASN A 325 -9.22 -87.87 -20.94
N ASP A 326 -10.06 -88.66 -21.61
CA ASP A 326 -10.88 -88.21 -22.73
C ASP A 326 -11.90 -87.16 -22.25
N ALA A 327 -12.50 -87.34 -21.07
CA ALA A 327 -13.36 -86.35 -20.44
C ALA A 327 -12.61 -85.04 -20.11
N LEU A 328 -11.41 -85.11 -19.53
CA LEU A 328 -10.56 -83.96 -19.23
C LEU A 328 -10.02 -83.28 -20.49
N LEU A 329 -9.68 -84.03 -21.54
CA LEU A 329 -9.26 -83.50 -22.84
C LEU A 329 -10.43 -82.76 -23.52
N ASP A 330 -11.64 -83.29 -23.41
CA ASP A 330 -12.85 -82.61 -23.89
C ASP A 330 -13.21 -81.36 -23.06
N GLU A 331 -12.99 -81.37 -21.74
CA GLU A 331 -13.14 -80.17 -20.91
C GLU A 331 -12.07 -79.12 -21.23
N LEU A 332 -10.83 -79.54 -21.49
CA LEU A 332 -9.73 -78.67 -21.93
C LEU A 332 -10.01 -78.10 -23.33
N ARG A 333 -10.60 -78.89 -24.25
CA ARG A 333 -11.08 -78.41 -25.56
C ARG A 333 -12.19 -77.35 -25.40
N ARG A 334 -13.21 -77.61 -24.56
CA ARG A 334 -14.32 -76.67 -24.30
C ARG A 334 -13.83 -75.36 -23.68
N THR A 335 -12.97 -75.43 -22.67
CA THR A 335 -12.40 -74.25 -22.01
C THR A 335 -11.44 -73.47 -22.92
N SER A 336 -10.67 -74.14 -23.79
CA SER A 336 -9.87 -73.47 -24.83
C SER A 336 -10.75 -72.73 -25.84
N GLN A 337 -11.86 -73.35 -26.28
CA GLN A 337 -12.83 -72.71 -27.18
C GLN A 337 -13.48 -71.48 -26.53
N GLN A 338 -13.91 -71.59 -25.26
CA GLN A 338 -14.46 -70.46 -24.50
C GLN A 338 -13.43 -69.32 -24.33
N LEU A 339 -12.15 -69.65 -24.07
CA LEU A 339 -11.07 -68.66 -23.96
C LEU A 339 -10.78 -67.97 -25.31
N GLU A 340 -10.85 -68.69 -26.43
CA GLU A 340 -10.74 -68.13 -27.77
C GLU A 340 -11.95 -67.26 -28.14
N GLU A 341 -13.15 -67.64 -27.75
CA GLU A 341 -14.37 -66.85 -27.93
C GLU A 341 -14.35 -65.58 -27.08
N GLU A 342 -13.95 -65.63 -25.81
CA GLU A 342 -13.75 -64.43 -24.98
C GLU A 342 -12.70 -63.50 -25.57
N ARG A 343 -11.53 -64.03 -26.00
CA ARG A 343 -10.50 -63.24 -26.68
C ARG A 343 -11.03 -62.58 -27.95
N ARG A 344 -11.85 -63.29 -28.73
CA ARG A 344 -12.45 -62.78 -29.97
C ARG A 344 -13.55 -61.74 -29.72
N CYS A 345 -14.33 -61.90 -28.65
CA CYS A 345 -15.31 -60.91 -28.21
C CYS A 345 -14.63 -59.65 -27.64
N ARG A 346 -13.58 -59.82 -26.82
CA ARG A 346 -12.77 -58.72 -26.30
C ARG A 346 -12.09 -57.92 -27.43
N ALA A 347 -11.48 -58.59 -28.40
CA ALA A 347 -10.91 -57.93 -29.58
C ALA A 347 -11.97 -57.17 -30.41
N ARG A 348 -13.20 -57.69 -30.51
CA ARG A 348 -14.33 -56.98 -31.15
C ARG A 348 -14.74 -55.72 -30.37
N VAL A 349 -14.76 -55.79 -29.04
CA VAL A 349 -15.04 -54.62 -28.17
C VAL A 349 -13.92 -53.59 -28.27
N GLU A 350 -12.65 -54.00 -28.20
CA GLU A 350 -11.50 -53.11 -28.35
C GLU A 350 -11.48 -52.42 -29.73
N VAL A 351 -11.80 -53.12 -30.82
CA VAL A 351 -11.94 -52.52 -32.16
C VAL A 351 -13.18 -51.61 -32.29
N ALA A 352 -14.24 -51.84 -31.52
CA ALA A 352 -15.40 -50.95 -31.48
C ALA A 352 -15.12 -49.65 -30.71
N PHE A 353 -14.36 -49.72 -29.60
CA PHE A 353 -13.96 -48.54 -28.81
C PHE A 353 -12.78 -47.77 -29.43
N ALA A 354 -11.88 -48.43 -30.14
CA ALA A 354 -10.70 -47.80 -30.77
C ALA A 354 -11.00 -47.10 -32.11
N ARG A 355 -12.27 -47.10 -32.57
CA ARG A 355 -12.70 -46.46 -33.81
C ARG A 355 -13.59 -45.25 -33.49
N PRO A 356 -13.01 -44.06 -33.25
CA PRO A 356 -13.80 -42.87 -32.93
C PRO A 356 -14.82 -42.59 -34.05
N SER A 357 -16.03 -42.26 -33.64
CA SER A 357 -17.07 -41.78 -34.54
C SER A 357 -16.69 -40.42 -35.12
N PRO A 358 -17.21 -40.03 -36.30
CA PRO A 358 -16.96 -38.71 -36.86
C PRO A 358 -17.34 -37.55 -35.91
N SER A 359 -18.38 -37.74 -35.07
CA SER A 359 -18.83 -36.76 -34.08
C SER A 359 -17.77 -36.49 -33.01
N GLU A 360 -17.12 -37.53 -32.49
CA GLU A 360 -16.12 -37.37 -31.42
C GLU A 360 -14.86 -36.61 -31.88
N LEU A 361 -14.57 -36.64 -33.19
CA LEU A 361 -13.50 -35.86 -33.81
C LEU A 361 -13.89 -34.39 -34.05
N GLU A 362 -15.17 -34.10 -34.31
CA GLU A 362 -15.68 -32.71 -34.34
C GLU A 362 -15.75 -32.12 -32.92
N ASP A 363 -16.19 -32.90 -31.93
CA ASP A 363 -16.25 -32.48 -30.52
C ASP A 363 -14.84 -32.20 -29.94
N ASP A 364 -13.83 -33.05 -30.21
CA ASP A 364 -12.44 -32.80 -29.77
C ASP A 364 -11.84 -31.56 -30.45
N PHE A 365 -12.18 -31.32 -31.73
CA PHE A 365 -11.77 -30.09 -32.44
C PHE A 365 -12.40 -28.84 -31.82
N TYR A 366 -13.72 -28.87 -31.56
CA TYR A 366 -14.45 -27.76 -30.94
C TYR A 366 -13.98 -27.48 -29.51
N LEU A 367 -13.75 -28.53 -28.69
CA LEU A 367 -13.19 -28.41 -27.35
C LEU A 367 -11.80 -27.75 -27.36
N ARG A 368 -10.98 -28.11 -28.36
CA ARG A 368 -9.62 -27.58 -28.54
C ARG A 368 -9.58 -26.14 -29.04
N ASP A 369 -10.54 -25.71 -29.85
CA ASP A 369 -10.70 -24.30 -30.22
C ASP A 369 -11.29 -23.46 -29.07
N LEU A 370 -12.26 -23.98 -28.31
CA LEU A 370 -12.71 -23.36 -27.06
C LEU A 370 -11.54 -23.24 -26.05
N GLN A 371 -10.63 -24.23 -26.01
CA GLN A 371 -9.42 -24.17 -25.20
C GLN A 371 -8.39 -23.15 -25.74
N ARG A 372 -8.37 -22.84 -27.04
CA ARG A 372 -7.57 -21.74 -27.62
C ARG A 372 -8.16 -20.38 -27.27
N GLU A 373 -9.47 -20.20 -27.40
CA GLU A 373 -10.15 -18.93 -27.09
C GLU A 373 -10.08 -18.58 -25.60
N THR A 374 -10.33 -19.55 -24.73
CA THR A 374 -10.15 -19.36 -23.27
C THR A 374 -8.71 -19.02 -22.91
N ASN A 375 -7.70 -19.66 -23.52
CA ASN A 375 -6.29 -19.28 -23.33
C ASN A 375 -5.96 -17.88 -23.89
N LYS A 376 -6.57 -17.48 -25.02
CA LYS A 376 -6.43 -16.12 -25.57
C LYS A 376 -6.95 -15.09 -24.59
N HIS A 377 -8.19 -15.24 -24.11
CA HIS A 377 -8.74 -14.34 -23.09
C HIS A 377 -7.96 -14.37 -21.78
N LEU A 378 -7.48 -15.54 -21.34
CA LEU A 378 -6.58 -15.66 -20.19
C LEU A 378 -5.30 -14.83 -20.37
N SER A 379 -4.73 -14.79 -21.59
CA SER A 379 -3.56 -13.96 -21.90
C SER A 379 -3.89 -12.46 -21.92
N GLU A 380 -5.05 -12.07 -22.47
CA GLU A 380 -5.55 -10.69 -22.47
C GLU A 380 -5.79 -10.17 -21.06
N TYR A 381 -6.38 -10.99 -20.18
CA TYR A 381 -6.58 -10.63 -18.76
C TYR A 381 -5.28 -10.59 -17.97
N LYS A 382 -4.32 -11.51 -18.22
CA LYS A 382 -2.98 -11.45 -17.63
C LYS A 382 -2.23 -10.16 -18.01
N TYR A 383 -2.33 -9.72 -19.27
CA TYR A 383 -1.72 -8.47 -19.72
C TYR A 383 -2.40 -7.25 -19.07
N LYS A 384 -3.74 -7.21 -19.03
CA LYS A 384 -4.50 -6.15 -18.35
C LYS A 384 -4.17 -6.06 -16.85
N LEU A 385 -4.03 -7.20 -16.18
CA LEU A 385 -3.61 -7.28 -14.78
C LEU A 385 -2.19 -6.74 -14.58
N ALA A 386 -1.21 -7.23 -15.33
CA ALA A 386 0.18 -6.75 -15.22
C ALA A 386 0.31 -5.23 -15.46
N LYS A 387 -0.50 -4.67 -16.38
CA LYS A 387 -0.57 -3.22 -16.61
C LYS A 387 -1.17 -2.48 -15.42
N SER A 388 -2.27 -2.96 -14.83
CA SER A 388 -2.88 -2.32 -13.65
C SER A 388 -2.01 -2.46 -12.40
N GLU A 389 -1.24 -3.54 -12.27
CA GLU A 389 -0.22 -3.71 -11.22
C GLU A 389 0.94 -2.71 -11.38
N GLN A 390 1.40 -2.47 -12.61
CA GLN A 390 2.39 -1.42 -12.90
C GLN A 390 1.85 -0.02 -12.58
N GLU A 391 0.62 0.29 -12.97
CA GLU A 391 -0.05 1.57 -12.69
C GLU A 391 -0.28 1.78 -11.19
N LYS A 392 -0.69 0.74 -10.46
CA LYS A 392 -0.75 0.75 -8.99
C LYS A 392 0.62 1.07 -8.39
N ALA A 393 1.68 0.41 -8.84
CA ALA A 393 3.03 0.60 -8.30
C ALA A 393 3.65 1.99 -8.61
N THR A 394 3.16 2.73 -9.61
CA THR A 394 3.54 4.14 -9.82
C THR A 394 2.72 5.09 -8.96
N LEU A 395 1.41 4.82 -8.78
CA LEU A 395 0.55 5.57 -7.86
C LEU A 395 1.02 5.47 -6.40
N GLU A 396 1.42 4.28 -5.94
CA GLU A 396 1.97 4.06 -4.59
C GLU A 396 3.25 4.89 -4.35
N LYS A 397 4.15 4.96 -5.33
CA LYS A 397 5.36 5.82 -5.27
C LYS A 397 5.01 7.31 -5.23
N ASN A 398 4.00 7.73 -5.99
CA ASN A 398 3.50 9.11 -5.95
C ASN A 398 2.88 9.46 -4.59
N ILE A 399 2.10 8.56 -3.99
CA ILE A 399 1.53 8.71 -2.65
C ILE A 399 2.64 8.86 -1.60
N LEU A 400 3.66 8.00 -1.60
CA LEU A 400 4.79 8.10 -0.68
C LEU A 400 5.54 9.43 -0.81
N ARG A 401 5.77 9.92 -2.05
CA ARG A 401 6.38 11.23 -2.30
C ARG A 401 5.54 12.38 -1.74
N LEU A 402 4.23 12.35 -1.97
CA LEU A 402 3.29 13.38 -1.50
C LEU A 402 3.15 13.37 0.03
N GLN A 403 3.09 12.19 0.66
CA GLN A 403 3.13 12.05 2.13
C GLN A 403 4.43 12.65 2.71
N GLY A 404 5.57 12.39 2.06
CA GLY A 404 6.86 12.98 2.41
C GLY A 404 6.97 14.49 2.15
N GLN A 405 6.12 15.08 1.30
CA GLN A 405 5.98 16.54 1.19
C GLN A 405 5.07 17.08 2.30
N ILE A 406 3.88 16.50 2.49
CA ILE A 406 2.91 16.90 3.53
C ILE A 406 3.55 16.90 4.92
N SER A 407 4.34 15.87 5.25
CA SER A 407 5.05 15.80 6.54
C SER A 407 6.05 16.95 6.76
N ARG A 408 6.73 17.39 5.69
CA ARG A 408 7.65 18.54 5.75
C ARG A 408 6.91 19.88 5.83
N HIS A 409 5.83 20.08 5.05
CA HIS A 409 5.04 21.31 5.13
C HIS A 409 4.33 21.44 6.50
N LYS A 410 3.90 20.33 7.12
CA LYS A 410 3.43 20.33 8.52
C LYS A 410 4.52 20.79 9.48
N ALA A 411 5.68 20.12 9.50
CA ALA A 411 6.78 20.50 10.38
C ALA A 411 7.26 21.96 10.18
N ALA A 412 7.15 22.51 8.97
CA ALA A 412 7.41 23.92 8.69
C ALA A 412 6.32 24.85 9.24
N ALA A 413 5.04 24.51 9.11
CA ALA A 413 3.93 25.25 9.71
C ALA A 413 3.97 25.22 11.25
N ASP A 414 4.19 24.04 11.83
CA ASP A 414 4.39 23.82 13.27
C ASP A 414 5.63 24.57 13.82
N GLY A 415 6.55 24.97 12.94
CA GLY A 415 7.69 25.84 13.26
C GLY A 415 7.30 27.32 13.19
N ALA A 416 6.69 27.75 12.09
CA ALA A 416 6.25 29.13 11.87
C ALA A 416 5.23 29.61 12.93
N GLU A 417 4.33 28.73 13.40
CA GLU A 417 3.39 29.05 14.49
C GLU A 417 4.12 29.42 15.79
N LYS A 418 5.22 28.73 16.11
CA LYS A 418 6.06 29.01 17.29
C LYS A 418 6.83 30.32 17.12
N GLU A 419 7.42 30.55 15.95
CA GLU A 419 8.08 31.82 15.63
C GLU A 419 7.08 33.00 15.70
N GLU A 420 5.83 32.81 15.26
CA GLU A 420 4.78 33.83 15.39
C GLU A 420 4.42 34.11 16.86
N ASP A 421 4.32 33.08 17.71
CA ASP A 421 4.04 33.24 19.14
C ASP A 421 5.21 33.86 19.93
N GLU A 422 6.46 33.53 19.59
CA GLU A 422 7.65 34.21 20.11
C GLU A 422 7.64 35.71 19.72
N LEU A 423 7.38 36.03 18.44
CA LEU A 423 7.25 37.41 17.98
C LEU A 423 6.06 38.16 18.62
N LYS A 424 4.95 37.48 18.92
CA LYS A 424 3.84 38.06 19.72
C LYS A 424 4.29 38.36 21.15
N ALA A 425 5.09 37.51 21.78
CA ALA A 425 5.60 37.71 23.13
C ALA A 425 6.59 38.89 23.18
N ASP A 426 7.54 38.94 22.24
CA ASP A 426 8.50 40.05 22.13
C ASP A 426 7.82 41.38 21.75
N ARG A 427 6.80 41.38 20.87
CA ARG A 427 6.01 42.58 20.61
C ARG A 427 5.36 43.11 21.88
N ARG A 428 4.75 42.23 22.70
CA ARG A 428 4.17 42.61 24.01
C ARG A 428 5.23 43.06 25.02
N ARG A 429 6.48 42.62 24.88
CA ARG A 429 7.62 43.07 25.69
C ARG A 429 8.08 44.46 25.28
N LEU A 430 8.41 44.66 24.01
CA LEU A 430 8.84 45.95 23.45
C LEU A 430 7.78 47.03 23.62
N GLN A 431 6.48 46.69 23.55
CA GLN A 431 5.39 47.63 23.85
C GLN A 431 5.38 48.11 25.32
N ARG A 432 5.78 47.26 26.29
CA ARG A 432 5.92 47.66 27.70
C ARG A 432 7.20 48.46 27.93
N GLU A 433 8.31 48.05 27.33
CA GLU A 433 9.58 48.77 27.40
C GLU A 433 9.48 50.18 26.78
N LEU A 434 8.75 50.32 25.67
CA LEU A 434 8.39 51.61 25.07
C LEU A 434 7.52 52.47 26.00
N HIS A 435 6.50 51.89 26.64
CA HIS A 435 5.62 52.65 27.54
C HIS A 435 6.40 53.22 28.74
N MET A 436 7.24 52.41 29.40
CA MET A 436 8.09 52.87 30.50
C MET A 436 9.13 53.91 30.05
N ALA A 437 9.61 53.83 28.81
CA ALA A 437 10.53 54.82 28.25
C ALA A 437 9.83 56.17 27.96
N LEU A 438 8.55 56.15 27.58
CA LEU A 438 7.73 57.35 27.41
C LEU A 438 7.33 57.97 28.75
N GLU A 439 6.90 57.18 29.73
CA GLU A 439 6.64 57.66 31.09
C GLU A 439 7.86 58.39 31.68
N LYS A 440 9.06 57.81 31.48
CA LYS A 440 10.32 58.42 31.89
C LYS A 440 10.71 59.64 31.05
N LEU A 441 10.27 59.75 29.79
CA LEU A 441 10.44 60.97 29.00
C LEU A 441 9.59 62.09 29.60
N ASP A 442 8.32 61.82 29.90
CA ASP A 442 7.39 62.78 30.50
C ASP A 442 7.89 63.27 31.89
N GLU A 443 8.47 62.37 32.71
CA GLU A 443 9.15 62.73 33.97
C GLU A 443 10.35 63.69 33.74
N MET A 444 11.17 63.43 32.71
CA MET A 444 12.33 64.27 32.39
C MET A 444 11.93 65.61 31.75
N GLU A 445 10.89 65.64 30.91
CA GLU A 445 10.36 66.86 30.33
C GLU A 445 9.68 67.73 31.40
N THR A 446 8.87 67.15 32.29
CA THR A 446 8.25 67.89 33.39
C THR A 446 9.30 68.43 34.36
N THR A 447 10.33 67.66 34.74
CA THR A 447 11.41 68.18 35.61
C THR A 447 12.25 69.26 34.91
N ASN A 448 12.56 69.13 33.62
CA ASN A 448 13.24 70.17 32.84
C ASN A 448 12.42 71.47 32.76
N ASN A 449 11.10 71.37 32.52
CA ASN A 449 10.20 72.54 32.54
C ASN A 449 10.17 73.23 33.92
N HIS A 450 10.21 72.48 35.03
CA HIS A 450 10.34 73.06 36.38
C HIS A 450 11.69 73.75 36.63
N LEU A 451 12.76 73.35 35.93
CA LEU A 451 14.07 74.01 35.99
C LEU A 451 14.10 75.28 35.12
N MET A 452 13.57 75.21 33.89
CA MET A 452 13.44 76.38 33.00
C MET A 452 12.59 77.50 33.63
N MET A 453 11.54 77.16 34.39
CA MET A 453 10.71 78.13 35.12
C MET A 453 11.37 78.71 36.40
N ARG A 454 12.63 78.38 36.67
CA ARG A 454 13.43 78.88 37.82
C ARG A 454 14.69 79.66 37.41
N LEU A 455 14.98 79.75 36.11
CA LEU A 455 16.11 80.45 35.51
C LEU A 455 15.66 81.78 34.88
#